data_AF-A0A7R6Z5I5-F1
#
_entry.id   AF-A0A7R6Z5I5-F1
#
_cell.length_a   1.000
_cell.length_b   1.000
_cell.length_c   1.000
_cell.angle_alpha   90.00
_cell.angle_beta   90.00
_cell.angle_gamma   90.00
#
_symmetry.space_group_name_H-M   'P 1'
#
loop_
_entity.id
_entity.type
_entity.pdbx_description
1 polymer ?
#
loop_
_entity_poly.entity_id
_entity_poly.type
_entity_poly.pdbx_seq_one_letter_code
_entity_poly.pdbx_strand_id
1 'polypeptide(L)'
;MDDFEAAIAHLRMPITHRRAIRTTTLLERLFVEERRRLKIIPNALGEKPVLKLMLGAMIRAAERWRAIRITDFERRQMTAVR
;
A
#
# COMPACT_ATOMS: atom_id res chain seq x y z
N MET A 1 5.41 -4.03 22.42
CA MET A 1 4.08 -4.00 23.06
C MET A 1 2.95 -3.93 22.03
N ASP A 2 3.19 -4.14 20.73
CA ASP A 2 2.30 -3.58 19.70
C ASP A 2 1.66 -4.56 18.71
N ASP A 3 1.99 -5.85 18.72
CA ASP A 3 1.53 -6.74 17.64
C ASP A 3 0.00 -6.87 17.59
N PHE A 4 -0.65 -6.80 18.76
CA PHE A 4 -2.10 -6.78 18.86
C PHE A 4 -2.69 -5.47 18.32
N GLU A 5 -2.14 -4.32 18.73
CA GLU A 5 -2.59 -3.00 18.27
C GLU A 5 -2.42 -2.86 16.74
N ALA A 6 -1.28 -3.30 16.22
CA ALA A 6 -1.01 -3.37 14.79
C ALA A 6 -2.00 -4.29 14.05
N ALA A 7 -2.33 -5.45 14.61
CA ALA A 7 -3.28 -6.40 14.02
C ALA A 7 -4.71 -5.82 13.93
N ILE A 8 -5.13 -5.02 14.91
CA ILE A 8 -6.48 -4.44 14.95
C ILE A 8 -6.59 -3.06 14.29
N ALA A 9 -5.48 -2.41 13.92
CA ALA A 9 -5.48 -1.07 13.34
C ALA A 9 -6.42 -0.93 12.12
N HIS A 10 -6.52 -1.97 11.29
CA HIS A 10 -7.43 -1.99 10.14
C HIS A 10 -8.92 -1.83 10.50
N LEU A 11 -9.31 -2.13 11.74
CA LEU A 11 -10.69 -1.98 12.22
C LEU A 11 -11.12 -0.51 12.34
N ARG A 12 -10.18 0.43 12.44
CA ARG A 12 -10.49 1.88 12.43
C ARG A 12 -10.99 2.34 11.06
N MET A 13 -10.68 1.60 9.99
CA MET A 13 -11.02 1.98 8.62
C MET A 13 -12.46 1.60 8.24
N PRO A 14 -13.06 2.29 7.24
CA PRO A 14 -14.39 1.96 6.73
C PRO A 14 -14.55 0.47 6.44
N ILE A 15 -15.70 -0.11 6.81
CA ILE A 15 -15.94 -1.57 6.69
C ILE A 15 -15.77 -2.08 5.26
N THR A 16 -16.13 -1.25 4.28
CA THR A 16 -15.98 -1.52 2.84
C THR A 16 -14.52 -1.66 2.41
N HIS A 17 -13.58 -1.06 3.15
CA HIS A 17 -12.15 -1.03 2.82
C HIS A 17 -11.34 -2.06 3.60
N ARG A 18 -11.83 -2.53 4.75
CA ARG A 18 -11.10 -3.44 5.66
C ARG A 18 -10.53 -4.68 4.98
N ARG A 19 -11.28 -5.29 4.06
CA ARG A 19 -10.82 -6.47 3.30
C ARG A 19 -9.59 -6.15 2.47
N ALA A 20 -9.60 -5.01 1.75
CA ALA A 20 -8.48 -4.59 0.92
C ALA A 20 -7.24 -4.24 1.78
N ILE A 21 -7.45 -3.63 2.95
CA ILE A 21 -6.39 -3.27 3.90
C ILE A 21 -5.73 -4.51 4.52
N ARG A 22 -6.51 -5.54 4.86
CA ARG A 22 -6.01 -6.76 5.48
C ARG A 22 -5.23 -7.66 4.50
N THR A 23 -5.48 -7.55 3.20
CA THR A 23 -4.82 -8.41 2.20
C THR A 23 -3.51 -7.80 1.70
N THR A 24 -2.43 -8.57 1.77
CA THR A 24 -1.10 -8.20 1.26
C THR A 24 -0.87 -8.54 -0.20
N THR A 25 -1.83 -9.17 -0.90
CA THR A 25 -1.64 -9.69 -2.27
C THR A 25 -1.10 -8.65 -3.26
N LEU A 26 -1.51 -7.40 -3.11
CA LEU A 26 -0.97 -6.33 -3.93
C LEU A 26 0.44 -5.89 -3.49
N LEU A 27 0.67 -5.78 -2.19
CA LEU A 27 1.96 -5.44 -1.61
C LEU A 27 3.03 -6.47 -2.00
N GLU A 28 2.66 -7.76 -1.98
CA GLU A 28 3.49 -8.87 -2.44
C GLU A 28 3.80 -8.76 -3.94
N ARG A 29 2.78 -8.50 -4.78
CA ARG A 29 2.97 -8.27 -6.22
C ARG A 29 3.90 -7.08 -6.50
N LEU A 30 3.78 -6.02 -5.70
CA LEU A 30 4.61 -4.84 -5.78
C LEU A 30 6.08 -5.16 -5.48
N PHE A 31 6.36 -5.88 -4.39
CA PHE A 31 7.73 -6.28 -4.03
C PHE A 31 8.34 -7.24 -5.05
N VAL A 32 7.55 -8.13 -5.63
CA VAL A 32 8.02 -9.02 -6.71
C VAL A 32 8.43 -8.21 -7.95
N GLU A 33 7.63 -7.24 -8.35
CA GLU A 33 7.94 -6.35 -9.48
C GLU A 33 9.18 -5.50 -9.20
N GLU A 34 9.34 -4.99 -7.97
CA GLU A 34 10.51 -4.24 -7.55
C GLU A 34 11.80 -5.08 -7.62
N ARG A 35 11.79 -6.28 -7.04
CA ARG A 35 12.92 -7.23 -7.10
C ARG A 35 13.30 -7.57 -8.54
N ARG A 36 12.32 -7.73 -9.44
CA ARG A 36 12.57 -8.00 -10.85
C ARG A 36 13.29 -6.84 -11.53
N ARG A 37 12.92 -5.59 -11.22
CA ARG A 37 13.54 -4.39 -11.79
C ARG A 37 14.95 -4.17 -11.26
N LEU A 38 15.15 -4.35 -9.96
CA LEU A 38 16.47 -4.24 -9.33
C LEU A 38 17.46 -5.28 -9.86
N LYS A 39 17.00 -6.50 -10.19
CA LYS A 39 17.86 -7.54 -10.80
C LYS A 39 18.47 -7.10 -12.13
N ILE A 40 17.77 -6.26 -12.90
CA ILE A 40 18.20 -5.83 -14.24
C ILE A 40 19.01 -4.53 -14.18
N ILE A 41 18.80 -3.69 -13.16
CA ILE A 41 19.49 -2.40 -13.02
C ILE A 41 20.90 -2.65 -12.47
N PRO A 42 21.97 -2.49 -13.30
CA PRO A 42 23.30 -2.94 -12.95
C PRO A 42 23.97 -2.10 -11.85
N ASN A 43 23.52 -0.85 -11.65
CA ASN A 43 24.06 0.10 -10.68
C ASN A 43 22.92 0.90 -10.02
N ALA A 44 22.07 0.24 -9.23
CA ALA A 44 21.17 0.98 -8.33
C ALA A 44 22.03 1.69 -7.27
N LEU A 45 22.51 2.90 -7.61
CA LEU A 45 23.49 3.67 -6.84
C LEU A 45 22.88 4.17 -5.52
N GLY A 46 22.91 3.32 -4.49
CA GLY A 46 22.49 3.63 -3.14
C GLY A 46 20.98 3.59 -2.90
N GLU A 47 20.56 3.98 -1.71
CA GLU A 47 19.17 3.86 -1.23
C GLU A 47 18.19 4.78 -1.98
N LYS A 48 18.65 5.96 -2.40
CA LYS A 48 17.78 7.01 -2.97
C LYS A 48 17.14 6.62 -4.31
N PRO A 49 17.87 6.03 -5.30
CA PRO A 49 17.26 5.50 -6.51
C PRO A 49 16.28 4.33 -6.25
N VAL A 50 16.59 3.47 -5.28
CA VAL A 50 15.73 2.34 -4.89
C VAL A 50 14.41 2.84 -4.30
N LEU A 51 14.46 3.81 -3.39
CA LEU A 51 13.27 4.45 -2.82
C LEU A 51 12.40 5.11 -3.88
N LYS A 52 13.00 5.78 -4.87
CA LYS A 52 12.25 6.35 -6.01
C LYS A 52 11.58 5.26 -6.86
N LEU A 53 12.26 4.13 -7.08
CA LEU A 53 11.71 2.99 -7.80
C LEU A 53 10.52 2.36 -7.05
N MET A 54 10.66 2.14 -5.75
CA MET A 54 9.59 1.66 -4.86
C MET A 54 8.40 2.62 -4.90
N LEU A 55 8.63 3.92 -4.73
CA LEU A 55 7.58 4.95 -4.79
C LEU A 55 6.85 4.94 -6.13
N GLY A 56 7.57 4.92 -7.25
CA GLY A 56 6.96 4.86 -8.58
C GLY A 56 6.17 3.57 -8.82
N ALA A 57 6.61 2.45 -8.26
CA ALA A 57 5.87 1.19 -8.32
C ALA A 57 4.59 1.24 -7.47
N MET A 58 4.63 1.84 -6.28
CA MET A 58 3.46 2.06 -5.42
C MET A 58 2.43 2.97 -6.10
N ILE A 59 2.85 4.08 -6.70
CA ILE A 59 1.95 5.01 -7.41
C ILE A 59 1.23 4.28 -8.55
N ARG A 60 1.95 3.53 -9.39
CA ARG A 60 1.33 2.74 -10.48
C ARG A 60 0.40 1.63 -9.98
N ALA A 61 0.69 1.04 -8.82
CA ALA A 61 -0.21 0.07 -8.20
C ALA A 61 -1.48 0.76 -7.70
N ALA A 62 -1.35 1.95 -7.11
CA ALA A 62 -2.44 2.77 -6.61
C ALA A 62 -3.36 3.29 -7.72
N GLU A 63 -2.84 3.63 -8.89
CA GLU A 63 -3.65 4.00 -10.08
C GLU A 63 -4.64 2.89 -10.49
N ARG A 64 -4.30 1.63 -10.23
CA ARG A 64 -5.16 0.47 -10.50
C ARG A 64 -6.16 0.18 -9.39
N TRP A 65 -6.16 0.95 -8.28
CA TRP A 65 -7.13 0.80 -7.18
C TRP A 65 -8.50 1.34 -7.57
N ARG A 66 -9.17 0.64 -8.47
CA ARG A 66 -10.57 0.91 -8.86
C ARG A 66 -11.58 0.14 -8.02
N ALA A 67 -11.13 -0.81 -7.19
CA ALA A 67 -12.00 -1.67 -6.38
C ALA A 67 -12.45 -1.01 -5.07
N ILE A 68 -11.74 0.02 -4.60
CA ILE A 68 -12.07 0.72 -3.35
C ILE A 68 -12.93 1.92 -3.71
N ARG A 69 -14.25 1.80 -3.50
CA ARG A 69 -15.18 2.92 -3.67
C ARG A 69 -15.02 3.86 -2.48
N ILE A 70 -14.69 5.12 -2.74
CA ILE A 70 -14.60 6.17 -1.73
C ILE A 70 -15.71 7.18 -2.02
N THR A 71 -16.84 7.02 -1.33
CA THR A 71 -17.94 8.01 -1.36
C THR A 71 -17.75 9.02 -0.23
N ASP A 72 -18.64 10.00 -0.14
CA ASP A 72 -18.63 10.97 0.96
C ASP A 72 -18.78 10.32 2.34
N PHE A 73 -19.46 9.16 2.40
CA PHE A 73 -19.57 8.39 3.64
C PHE A 73 -18.21 7.90 4.12
N GLU A 74 -17.44 7.22 3.25
CA GLU A 74 -16.11 6.75 3.61
C GLU A 74 -15.15 7.91 3.90
N ARG A 75 -15.27 9.07 3.22
CA ARG A 75 -14.45 10.25 3.53
C ARG A 75 -14.70 10.78 4.94
N ARG A 76 -15.96 10.84 5.38
CA ARG A 76 -16.31 11.26 6.74
C ARG A 76 -15.75 10.30 7.77
N GLN A 77 -15.88 8.99 7.53
CA GLN A 77 -15.30 7.96 8.39
C GLN A 77 -13.77 8.05 8.46
N MET A 78 -13.08 8.24 7.33
CA MET A 78 -11.62 8.41 7.30
C MET A 78 -11.15 9.69 8.03
N THR A 79 -11.92 10.77 7.95
CA THR A 79 -11.60 12.02 8.67
C THR A 79 -11.68 11.83 10.19
N ALA A 80 -12.61 11.01 10.67
CA ALA A 80 -12.77 10.69 12.09
C ALA A 80 -11.69 9.74 12.64
N VAL A 81 -10.86 9.13 11.78
CA VAL A 81 -9.75 8.26 12.19
C VAL A 81 -8.48 9.06 12.48
N ARG A 82 -8.37 10.30 11.96
CA ARG A 82 -7.23 11.21 12.14
C ARG A 82 -7.20 11.79 13.55
#